data_AF-A0A257RVR2-F1
#
_entry.id   AF-A0A257RVR2-F1
#
_cell.length_a   1.000
_cell.length_b   1.000
_cell.length_c   1.000
_cell.angle_alpha   90.00
_cell.angle_beta   90.00
_cell.angle_gamma   90.00
#
_symmetry.space_group_name_H-M   'P 1'
#
loop_
_entity.id
_entity.type
_entity.pdbx_description
1 polymer ?
#
loop_
_entity_poly.entity_id
_entity_poly.type
_entity_poly.pdbx_seq_one_letter_code
_entity_poly.pdbx_strand_id
1 'polypeptide(L)'
;MDWLNPPALAAAMRDAGTAKGNLPAKTIVLTGILSGLFLGFTTTLFVSALVATGNLVVSAMFFPVGFILLVLLGLELFTGNAALLPYAGMVGRLGFGSIVSGLVLVYVGNLIGSLAYAALFAAIDTKFFTVAPDAVGAKIAAIATLKVIPYMHAGGAGWLTAFSKGVVCNWMVSLGAVMALVSRSVIGKIFAMFMPIMAFVAQGFEHCVVNMF
;
A
#
# COMPACT_ATOMS: atom_id res chain seq x y z
N MET A 1 10.09 27.65 7.51
CA MET A 1 8.75 27.15 7.13
C MET A 1 8.79 25.63 7.18
N ASP A 2 7.83 25.03 7.86
CA ASP A 2 7.81 23.58 8.13
C ASP A 2 7.16 22.77 6.99
N TRP A 3 6.88 23.42 5.86
CA TRP A 3 6.30 22.82 4.67
C TRP A 3 7.01 23.26 3.38
N LEU A 4 6.90 22.45 2.33
CA LEU A 4 7.43 22.71 0.99
C LEU A 4 6.35 23.32 0.09
N ASN A 5 6.65 24.48 -0.51
CA ASN A 5 5.81 25.05 -1.56
C ASN A 5 5.81 24.18 -2.83
N PRO A 6 4.86 24.35 -3.77
CA PRO A 6 4.72 23.46 -4.92
C PRO A 6 6.00 23.27 -5.75
N PRO A 7 6.81 24.31 -6.06
CA PRO A 7 8.09 24.12 -6.74
C PRO A 7 9.11 23.31 -5.94
N ALA A 8 9.21 23.54 -4.62
CA ALA A 8 10.11 22.77 -3.76
C ALA A 8 9.64 21.32 -3.59
N LEU A 9 8.32 21.09 -3.55
CA LEU A 9 7.74 19.76 -3.52
C LEU A 9 8.03 18.98 -4.81
N ALA A 10 7.88 19.62 -5.97
CA ALA A 10 8.24 19.04 -7.26
C ALA A 10 9.72 18.62 -7.31
N ALA A 11 10.63 19.48 -6.81
CA ALA A 11 12.04 19.13 -6.68
C ALA A 11 12.26 17.95 -5.73
N ALA A 12 11.58 17.91 -4.58
CA ALA A 12 11.66 16.81 -3.63
C ALA A 12 11.13 15.48 -4.22
N MET A 13 10.04 15.52 -4.99
CA MET A 13 9.49 14.35 -5.70
C MET A 13 10.49 13.81 -6.72
N ARG A 14 11.13 14.70 -7.50
CA ARG A 14 12.19 14.31 -8.45
C ARG A 14 13.33 13.61 -7.72
N ASP A 15 13.81 14.22 -6.63
CA ASP A 15 14.98 13.71 -5.91
C ASP A 15 14.66 12.36 -5.23
N ALA A 16 13.47 12.23 -4.63
CA ALA A 16 12.99 10.98 -4.06
C ALA A 16 12.84 9.87 -5.12
N GLY A 17 12.22 10.17 -6.27
CA GLY A 17 12.08 9.23 -7.37
C GLY A 17 13.42 8.79 -7.94
N THR A 18 14.35 9.72 -8.11
CA THR A 18 15.73 9.45 -8.58
C THR A 18 16.48 8.56 -7.60
N ALA A 19 16.40 8.85 -6.30
CA ALA A 19 17.06 8.05 -5.27
C ALA A 19 16.52 6.61 -5.27
N LYS A 20 15.20 6.45 -5.29
CA LYS A 20 14.53 5.14 -5.32
C LYS A 20 14.87 4.32 -6.58
N GLY A 21 14.86 4.95 -7.74
CA GLY A 21 15.19 4.30 -9.01
C GLY A 21 16.65 3.87 -9.16
N ASN A 22 17.56 4.40 -8.32
CA ASN A 22 18.98 4.06 -8.31
C ASN A 22 19.36 3.12 -7.16
N LEU A 23 18.40 2.65 -6.37
CA LEU A 23 18.67 1.67 -5.31
C LEU A 23 19.16 0.34 -5.91
N PRO A 24 20.09 -0.37 -5.24
CA PRO A 24 20.45 -1.72 -5.63
C PRO A 24 19.22 -2.64 -5.60
N ALA A 25 19.11 -3.55 -6.58
CA ALA A 25 17.97 -4.48 -6.68
C ALA A 25 17.72 -5.26 -5.38
N LYS A 26 18.78 -5.71 -4.71
CA LYS A 26 18.69 -6.38 -3.40
C LYS A 26 18.01 -5.49 -2.35
N THR A 27 18.35 -4.21 -2.30
CA THR A 27 17.73 -3.26 -1.37
C THR A 27 16.25 -3.10 -1.69
N ILE A 28 15.89 -2.90 -2.96
CA ILE A 28 14.48 -2.76 -3.40
C ILE A 28 13.66 -3.98 -2.99
N VAL A 29 14.17 -5.19 -3.22
CA VAL A 29 13.46 -6.43 -2.88
C VAL A 29 13.32 -6.59 -1.37
N LEU A 30 14.38 -6.39 -0.58
CA LEU A 30 14.32 -6.56 0.87
C LEU A 30 13.38 -5.55 1.55
N THR A 31 13.47 -4.28 1.17
CA THR A 31 12.55 -3.26 1.69
C THR A 31 11.13 -3.46 1.16
N GLY A 32 10.99 -3.98 -0.07
CA GLY A 32 9.71 -4.41 -0.63
C GLY A 32 9.05 -5.54 0.16
N ILE A 33 9.81 -6.54 0.59
CA ILE A 33 9.34 -7.63 1.45
C ILE A 33 8.84 -7.06 2.78
N LEU A 34 9.62 -6.20 3.42
CA LEU A 34 9.18 -5.54 4.66
C LEU A 34 7.88 -4.75 4.47
N SER A 35 7.72 -4.06 3.33
CA SER A 35 6.48 -3.37 3.02
C SER A 35 5.27 -4.29 2.91
N GLY A 36 5.41 -5.43 2.24
CA GLY A 36 4.35 -6.44 2.15
C GLY A 36 3.95 -6.99 3.52
N LEU A 37 4.93 -7.30 4.38
CA LEU A 37 4.70 -7.77 5.75
C LEU A 37 3.89 -6.74 6.57
N PHE A 38 4.30 -5.47 6.56
CA PHE A 38 3.62 -4.42 7.31
C PHE A 38 2.22 -4.11 6.77
N LEU A 39 1.98 -4.19 5.46
CA LEU A 39 0.63 -4.03 4.91
C LEU A 39 -0.27 -5.22 5.25
N GLY A 40 0.27 -6.44 5.27
CA GLY A 40 -0.45 -7.60 5.80
C GLY A 40 -0.88 -7.37 7.26
N PHE A 41 0.06 -6.97 8.12
CA PHE A 41 -0.22 -6.63 9.52
C PHE A 41 -1.28 -5.53 9.68
N THR A 42 -1.21 -4.52 8.83
CA THR A 42 -2.17 -3.41 8.84
C THR A 42 -3.56 -3.87 8.40
N THR A 43 -3.62 -4.83 7.48
CA THR A 43 -4.87 -5.43 7.03
C THR A 43 -5.51 -6.25 8.14
N THR A 44 -4.74 -7.04 8.90
CA THR A 44 -5.28 -7.78 10.05
C THR A 44 -5.75 -6.84 11.15
N LEU A 45 -5.03 -5.74 11.42
CA LEU A 45 -5.46 -4.70 12.36
C LEU A 45 -6.78 -4.03 11.92
N PHE A 46 -6.89 -3.65 10.65
CA PHE A 46 -8.11 -3.11 10.06
C PHE A 46 -9.28 -4.09 10.21
N VAL A 47 -9.10 -5.36 9.84
CA VAL A 47 -10.19 -6.35 9.94
C VAL A 47 -10.55 -6.64 11.40
N SER A 48 -9.58 -6.64 12.31
CA SER A 48 -9.83 -6.79 13.75
C SER A 48 -10.73 -5.67 14.27
N ALA A 49 -10.44 -4.42 13.90
CA ALA A 49 -11.29 -3.28 14.24
C ALA A 49 -12.68 -3.39 13.59
N LEU A 50 -12.77 -3.89 12.35
CA LEU A 50 -14.05 -4.12 11.68
C LEU A 50 -14.88 -5.20 12.36
N VAL A 51 -14.27 -6.29 12.81
CA VAL A 51 -14.95 -7.36 13.58
C VAL A 51 -15.42 -6.83 14.93
N ALA A 52 -14.60 -6.04 15.61
CA ALA A 52 -14.94 -5.49 16.93
C ALA A 52 -16.05 -4.43 16.87
N THR A 53 -16.11 -3.63 15.80
CA THR A 53 -17.01 -2.44 15.74
C THR A 53 -18.16 -2.59 14.77
N GLY A 54 -18.06 -3.47 13.78
CA GLY A 54 -19.01 -3.57 12.66
C GLY A 54 -19.02 -2.37 11.71
N ASN A 55 -18.14 -1.38 11.91
CA ASN A 55 -18.17 -0.11 11.18
C ASN A 55 -16.92 0.07 10.30
N LEU A 56 -17.14 0.11 8.98
CA LEU A 56 -16.07 0.26 7.99
C LEU A 56 -15.28 1.55 8.18
N VAL A 57 -15.94 2.67 8.47
CA VAL A 57 -15.28 3.97 8.65
C VAL A 57 -14.40 3.96 9.88
N VAL A 58 -14.87 3.37 10.99
CA VAL A 58 -14.08 3.25 12.22
C VAL A 58 -12.86 2.37 11.98
N SER A 59 -13.03 1.23 11.32
CA SER A 59 -11.91 0.36 10.98
C SER A 59 -10.89 1.03 10.04
N ALA A 60 -11.35 1.85 9.09
CA ALA A 60 -10.48 2.55 8.14
C ALA A 60 -9.49 3.53 8.81
N MET A 61 -9.79 4.02 10.02
CA MET A 61 -8.87 4.90 10.78
C MET A 61 -7.58 4.18 11.20
N PHE A 62 -7.57 2.85 11.27
CA PHE A 62 -6.41 2.06 11.66
C PHE A 62 -5.53 1.67 10.47
N PHE A 63 -6.04 1.75 9.25
CA PHE A 63 -5.30 1.37 8.05
C PHE A 63 -4.09 2.27 7.73
N PRO A 64 -4.11 3.60 7.97
CA PRO A 64 -2.94 4.44 7.74
C PRO A 64 -1.68 4.04 8.50
N VAL A 65 -1.79 3.31 9.61
CA VAL A 65 -0.65 2.88 10.45
C VAL A 65 0.43 2.20 9.62
N GLY A 66 0.06 1.25 8.76
CA GLY A 66 1.01 0.55 7.89
C GLY A 66 1.76 1.50 6.99
N PHE A 67 1.02 2.25 6.18
CA PHE A 67 1.60 3.17 5.19
C PHE A 67 2.54 4.20 5.84
N ILE A 68 2.15 4.75 7.00
CA ILE A 68 2.98 5.68 7.78
C ILE A 68 4.32 5.03 8.15
N LEU A 69 4.30 3.79 8.67
CA LEU A 69 5.52 3.07 9.02
C LEU A 69 6.41 2.84 7.80
N LEU A 70 5.83 2.43 6.67
CA LEU A 70 6.60 2.21 5.44
C LEU A 70 7.38 3.46 5.03
N VAL A 71 6.70 4.61 5.02
CA VAL A 71 7.29 5.85 4.54
C VAL A 71 8.31 6.40 5.52
N LEU A 72 8.04 6.34 6.84
CA LEU A 72 8.98 6.80 7.85
C LEU A 72 10.23 5.93 7.94
N LEU A 73 10.11 4.62 7.69
CA LEU A 73 11.24 3.68 7.66
C LEU A 73 11.97 3.64 6.30
N GLY A 74 11.49 4.38 5.29
CA GLY A 74 12.10 4.40 3.96
C GLY A 74 11.96 3.07 3.20
N LEU A 75 10.86 2.34 3.42
CA LEU A 75 10.59 1.09 2.74
C LEU A 75 10.03 1.31 1.33
N GLU A 76 10.24 0.32 0.45
CA GLU A 76 9.81 0.40 -0.94
C GLU A 76 8.41 -0.20 -1.10
N LEU A 77 7.48 0.60 -1.64
CA LEU A 77 6.10 0.19 -1.91
C LEU A 77 5.77 0.47 -3.37
N PHE A 78 5.23 -0.52 -4.07
CA PHE A 78 4.90 -0.42 -5.49
C PHE A 78 4.00 0.78 -5.79
N THR A 79 2.90 0.95 -5.06
CA THR A 79 1.90 1.99 -5.31
C THR A 79 2.45 3.41 -5.13
N GLY A 80 3.34 3.63 -4.15
CA GLY A 80 4.06 4.90 -4.02
C GLY A 80 5.10 5.13 -5.11
N ASN A 81 5.83 4.07 -5.48
CA ASN A 81 6.84 4.13 -6.54
C ASN A 81 6.22 4.34 -7.93
N ALA A 82 4.98 3.90 -8.15
CA ALA A 82 4.22 4.12 -9.38
C ALA A 82 3.96 5.61 -9.67
N ALA A 83 4.12 6.51 -8.69
CA ALA A 83 4.13 7.95 -8.91
C ALA A 83 5.55 8.52 -9.03
N LEU A 84 6.43 8.17 -8.10
CA LEU A 84 7.75 8.80 -7.97
C LEU A 84 8.74 8.42 -9.08
N LEU A 85 8.77 7.16 -9.49
CA LEU A 85 9.72 6.69 -10.52
C LEU A 85 9.36 7.26 -11.91
N PRO A 86 8.09 7.19 -12.38
CA PRO A 86 7.70 7.83 -13.63
C PRO A 86 7.93 9.34 -13.62
N TYR A 87 7.64 10.02 -12.51
CA TYR A 87 7.90 11.47 -12.39
C TYR A 87 9.39 11.79 -12.57
N ALA A 88 10.29 11.05 -11.92
CA ALA A 88 11.73 11.20 -12.12
C ALA A 88 12.17 10.89 -13.57
N GLY A 89 11.51 9.94 -14.24
CA GLY A 89 11.69 9.68 -15.66
C GLY A 89 11.30 10.84 -16.56
N MET A 90 10.12 11.42 -16.33
CA MET A 90 9.60 12.56 -17.11
C MET A 90 10.50 13.80 -17.05
N VAL A 91 11.23 13.98 -15.94
CA VAL A 91 12.19 15.08 -15.76
C VAL A 91 13.64 14.68 -16.10
N GLY A 92 13.82 13.56 -16.81
CA GLY A 92 15.10 13.12 -17.38
C GLY A 92 16.10 12.54 -16.38
N ARG A 93 15.66 12.10 -15.20
CA ARG A 93 16.56 11.57 -14.15
C ARG A 93 16.65 10.04 -14.12
N LEU A 94 15.68 9.34 -14.69
CA LEU A 94 15.68 7.88 -14.80
C LEU A 94 15.38 7.44 -16.22
N GLY A 95 16.08 6.41 -16.69
CA GLY A 95 15.74 5.72 -17.93
C GLY A 95 14.52 4.82 -17.76
N PHE A 96 13.81 4.53 -18.86
CA PHE A 96 12.65 3.64 -18.86
C PHE A 96 12.94 2.26 -18.25
N GLY A 97 14.13 1.70 -18.54
CA GLY A 97 14.57 0.41 -17.97
C GLY A 97 14.68 0.42 -16.44
N SER A 98 15.15 1.52 -15.84
CA SER A 98 15.23 1.67 -14.37
C SER A 98 13.84 1.80 -13.74
N ILE A 99 12.91 2.47 -14.42
CA ILE A 99 11.53 2.63 -13.95
C ILE A 99 10.84 1.28 -13.93
N VAL A 100 10.86 0.55 -15.05
CA VAL A 100 10.20 -0.76 -15.16
C VAL A 100 10.84 -1.78 -14.21
N SER A 101 12.17 -1.87 -14.18
CA SER A 101 12.86 -2.82 -13.29
C SER A 101 12.60 -2.52 -11.81
N GLY A 102 12.66 -1.24 -11.40
CA GLY A 102 12.34 -0.82 -10.04
C GLY A 102 10.91 -1.18 -9.64
N LEU A 103 9.92 -0.93 -10.51
CA LEU A 103 8.52 -1.26 -10.26
C LEU A 103 8.27 -2.77 -10.17
N VAL A 104 8.88 -3.57 -11.05
CA VAL A 104 8.75 -5.03 -11.02
C VAL A 104 9.38 -5.60 -9.74
N LEU A 105 10.60 -5.17 -9.39
CA LEU A 105 11.31 -5.66 -8.21
C LEU A 105 10.56 -5.36 -6.93
N VAL A 106 10.03 -4.13 -6.76
CA VAL A 106 9.26 -3.78 -5.57
C VAL A 106 7.93 -4.54 -5.52
N TYR A 107 7.26 -4.76 -6.67
CA TYR A 107 6.00 -5.50 -6.71
C TYR A 107 6.20 -6.97 -6.30
N VAL A 108 7.28 -7.60 -6.78
CA VAL A 108 7.66 -8.97 -6.38
C VAL A 108 8.03 -9.02 -4.90
N GLY A 109 8.82 -8.06 -4.41
CA GLY A 109 9.14 -7.97 -2.98
C GLY A 109 7.90 -7.83 -2.12
N ASN A 110 6.98 -6.92 -2.49
CA ASN A 110 5.70 -6.73 -1.82
C ASN A 110 4.88 -8.02 -1.78
N LEU A 111 4.78 -8.75 -2.90
CA LEU A 111 4.07 -10.04 -2.96
C LEU A 111 4.69 -11.08 -2.00
N ILE A 112 6.01 -11.24 -2.01
CA ILE A 112 6.71 -12.17 -1.13
C ILE A 112 6.42 -11.83 0.34
N GLY A 113 6.50 -10.55 0.70
CA GLY A 113 6.19 -10.08 2.05
C GLY A 113 4.75 -10.34 2.45
N SER A 114 3.78 -10.00 1.59
CA SER A 114 2.36 -10.22 1.86
C SER A 114 2.04 -11.70 2.06
N LEU A 115 2.55 -12.58 1.19
CA LEU A 115 2.34 -14.03 1.31
C LEU A 115 3.02 -14.62 2.56
N ALA A 116 4.23 -14.16 2.89
CA ALA A 116 4.91 -14.60 4.11
C ALA A 116 4.12 -14.24 5.37
N TYR A 117 3.58 -13.00 5.44
CA TYR A 117 2.73 -12.61 6.55
C TYR A 117 1.38 -13.33 6.53
N ALA A 118 0.78 -13.59 5.37
CA ALA A 118 -0.45 -14.38 5.25
C ALA A 118 -0.28 -15.80 5.81
N ALA A 119 0.82 -16.47 5.49
CA ALA A 119 1.14 -17.79 6.04
C ALA A 119 1.34 -17.77 7.55
N LEU A 120 2.08 -16.76 8.07
CA LEU A 120 2.28 -16.58 9.50
C LEU A 120 0.97 -16.28 10.23
N PHE A 121 0.15 -15.39 9.69
CA PHE A 121 -1.14 -15.04 10.27
C PHE A 121 -2.07 -16.24 10.29
N ALA A 122 -2.19 -16.99 9.19
CA ALA A 122 -3.01 -18.20 9.13
C ALA A 122 -2.55 -19.24 10.17
N ALA A 123 -1.25 -19.44 10.34
CA ALA A 123 -0.72 -20.33 11.37
C ALA A 123 -1.02 -19.81 12.79
N ILE A 124 -0.92 -18.51 13.06
CA ILE A 124 -1.22 -17.95 14.38
C ILE A 124 -2.72 -18.06 14.70
N ASP A 125 -3.57 -17.60 13.79
CA ASP A 125 -5.03 -17.56 13.92
C ASP A 125 -5.61 -18.96 14.18
N THR A 126 -5.11 -19.96 13.45
CA THR A 126 -5.59 -21.35 13.54
C THR A 126 -4.84 -22.20 14.57
N LYS A 127 -3.97 -21.59 15.41
CA LYS A 127 -3.08 -22.30 16.35
C LYS A 127 -2.32 -23.45 15.66
N PHE A 128 -1.63 -23.14 14.58
CA PHE A 128 -0.97 -24.06 13.65
C PHE A 128 -1.93 -25.11 13.06
N PHE A 129 -3.07 -24.66 12.54
CA PHE A 129 -4.08 -25.48 11.86
C PHE A 129 -4.73 -26.55 12.75
N THR A 130 -4.67 -26.38 14.07
CA THR A 130 -5.33 -27.28 15.03
C THR A 130 -6.77 -26.90 15.28
N VAL A 131 -7.16 -25.66 14.97
CA VAL A 131 -8.53 -25.16 15.08
C VAL A 131 -8.95 -24.41 13.81
N ALA A 132 -10.26 -24.20 13.65
CA ALA A 132 -10.79 -23.34 12.61
C ALA A 132 -10.37 -21.87 12.83
N PRO A 133 -10.33 -21.04 11.77
CA PRO A 133 -10.06 -19.61 11.87
C PRO A 133 -10.99 -18.91 12.87
N ASP A 134 -10.49 -17.87 13.55
CA ASP A 134 -11.32 -17.05 14.41
C ASP A 134 -12.23 -16.10 13.58
N ALA A 135 -12.93 -15.19 14.25
CA ALA A 135 -13.82 -14.24 13.58
C ALA A 135 -13.07 -13.29 12.61
N VAL A 136 -11.82 -12.93 12.91
CA VAL A 136 -10.95 -12.11 12.06
C VAL A 136 -10.47 -12.93 10.87
N GLY A 137 -9.95 -14.14 11.08
CA GLY A 137 -9.53 -15.03 10.01
C GLY A 137 -10.66 -15.37 9.04
N ALA A 138 -11.84 -15.70 9.57
CA ALA A 138 -13.04 -15.95 8.77
C ALA A 138 -13.49 -14.70 8.00
N LYS A 139 -13.40 -13.50 8.61
CA LYS A 139 -13.76 -12.24 7.93
C LYS A 139 -12.80 -11.92 6.79
N ILE A 140 -11.50 -12.15 6.95
CA ILE A 140 -10.50 -11.98 5.88
C ILE A 140 -10.84 -12.88 4.69
N ALA A 141 -11.10 -14.16 4.92
CA ALA A 141 -11.48 -15.11 3.86
C ALA A 141 -12.78 -14.69 3.14
N ALA A 142 -13.76 -14.19 3.89
CA ALA A 142 -15.00 -13.66 3.32
C ALA A 142 -14.75 -12.41 2.45
N ILE A 143 -13.91 -11.48 2.90
CA ILE A 143 -13.52 -10.28 2.13
C ILE A 143 -12.81 -10.70 0.84
N ALA A 144 -11.88 -11.65 0.89
CA ALA A 144 -11.19 -12.17 -0.29
C ALA A 144 -12.19 -12.72 -1.33
N THR A 145 -13.19 -13.49 -0.88
CA THR A 145 -14.26 -14.01 -1.74
C THR A 145 -15.08 -12.88 -2.37
N LEU A 146 -15.45 -11.87 -1.59
CA LEU A 146 -16.21 -10.70 -2.06
C LEU A 146 -15.43 -9.83 -3.06
N LYS A 147 -14.09 -9.88 -3.03
CA LYS A 147 -13.23 -9.16 -3.97
C LYS A 147 -12.95 -9.92 -5.27
N VAL A 148 -13.45 -11.15 -5.41
CA VAL A 148 -13.21 -11.99 -6.60
C VAL A 148 -14.53 -12.36 -7.28
N ILE A 149 -15.45 -13.00 -6.54
CA ILE A 149 -16.64 -13.63 -7.13
C ILE A 149 -17.57 -12.61 -7.83
N PRO A 150 -17.91 -11.45 -7.22
CA PRO A 150 -18.78 -10.47 -7.88
C PRO A 150 -18.18 -9.91 -9.17
N TYR A 151 -16.87 -9.64 -9.20
CA TYR A 151 -16.19 -9.14 -10.40
C TYR A 151 -16.16 -10.18 -11.50
N MET A 152 -15.89 -11.43 -11.15
CA MET A 152 -15.91 -12.55 -12.09
C MET A 152 -17.31 -12.73 -12.70
N HIS A 153 -18.37 -12.72 -11.88
CA HIS A 153 -19.75 -12.86 -12.36
C HIS A 153 -20.21 -11.71 -13.25
N ALA A 154 -19.73 -10.49 -13.00
CA ALA A 154 -20.04 -9.32 -13.82
C ALA A 154 -19.21 -9.23 -15.12
N GLY A 155 -18.34 -10.20 -15.40
CA GLY A 155 -17.53 -10.26 -16.62
C GLY A 155 -16.74 -8.97 -16.88
N GLY A 156 -16.82 -8.44 -18.11
CA GLY A 156 -16.10 -7.21 -18.48
C GLY A 156 -16.43 -5.99 -17.62
N ALA A 157 -17.68 -5.85 -17.17
CA ALA A 157 -18.09 -4.76 -16.29
C ALA A 157 -17.48 -4.90 -14.88
N GLY A 158 -17.34 -6.13 -14.39
CA GLY A 158 -16.66 -6.42 -13.13
C GLY A 158 -15.18 -6.05 -13.19
N TRP A 159 -14.48 -6.42 -14.26
CA TRP A 159 -13.09 -6.04 -14.49
C TRP A 159 -12.90 -4.51 -14.60
N LEU A 160 -13.79 -3.83 -15.33
CA LEU A 160 -13.75 -2.37 -15.41
C LEU A 160 -13.96 -1.73 -14.03
N THR A 161 -14.87 -2.27 -13.21
CA THR A 161 -15.10 -1.80 -11.85
C THR A 161 -13.85 -1.97 -10.98
N ALA A 162 -13.21 -3.14 -11.01
CA ALA A 162 -11.98 -3.40 -10.26
C ALA A 162 -10.82 -2.49 -10.72
N PHE A 163 -10.68 -2.29 -12.03
CA PHE A 163 -9.70 -1.38 -12.61
C PHE A 163 -9.91 0.07 -12.17
N SER A 164 -11.14 0.60 -12.29
CA SER A 164 -11.46 1.96 -11.88
C SER A 164 -11.23 2.17 -10.38
N LYS A 165 -11.60 1.20 -9.54
CA LYS A 165 -11.27 1.23 -8.11
C LYS A 165 -9.76 1.25 -7.87
N GLY A 166 -8.99 0.48 -8.63
CA GLY A 166 -7.53 0.48 -8.58
C GLY A 166 -6.91 1.83 -8.94
N VAL A 167 -7.43 2.49 -9.97
CA VAL A 167 -6.98 3.83 -10.39
C VAL A 167 -7.19 4.86 -9.28
N VAL A 168 -8.39 4.93 -8.71
CA VAL A 168 -8.71 5.93 -7.67
C VAL A 168 -8.01 5.59 -6.35
N CYS A 169 -7.86 4.31 -6.02
CA CYS A 169 -7.01 3.89 -4.89
C CYS A 169 -5.59 4.41 -5.07
N ASN A 170 -4.95 4.14 -6.21
CA ASN A 170 -3.56 4.50 -6.40
C ASN A 170 -3.36 6.02 -6.50
N TRP A 171 -4.37 6.78 -6.94
CA TRP A 171 -4.32 8.24 -6.85
C TRP A 171 -4.17 8.70 -5.40
N MET A 172 -4.97 8.15 -4.48
CA MET A 172 -4.87 8.49 -3.06
C MET A 172 -3.55 8.00 -2.44
N VAL A 173 -3.09 6.80 -2.75
CA VAL A 173 -1.82 6.28 -2.22
C VAL A 173 -0.62 7.09 -2.73
N SER A 174 -0.62 7.43 -4.01
CA SER A 174 0.39 8.30 -4.63
C SER A 174 0.38 9.69 -3.98
N LEU A 175 -0.81 10.24 -3.74
CA LEU A 175 -0.95 11.49 -3.00
C LEU A 175 -0.38 11.36 -1.58
N GLY A 176 -0.64 10.26 -0.87
CA GLY A 176 -0.02 9.98 0.43
C GLY A 176 1.50 10.01 0.37
N ALA A 177 2.11 9.36 -0.64
CA ALA A 177 3.56 9.34 -0.82
C ALA A 177 4.14 10.74 -1.11
N VAL A 178 3.44 11.55 -1.89
CA VAL A 178 3.82 12.95 -2.18
C VAL A 178 3.64 13.83 -0.94
N MET A 179 2.52 13.70 -0.24
CA MET A 179 2.18 14.47 0.96
C MET A 179 3.16 14.21 2.10
N ALA A 180 3.78 13.02 2.16
CA ALA A 180 4.87 12.73 3.08
C ALA A 180 6.14 13.57 2.86
N LEU A 181 6.31 14.16 1.67
CA LEU A 181 7.42 15.06 1.35
C LEU A 181 7.09 16.52 1.68
N VAL A 182 5.81 16.87 1.82
CA VAL A 182 5.36 18.25 2.03
C VAL A 182 5.86 18.81 3.35
N SER A 183 5.88 18.01 4.43
CA SER A 183 6.26 18.48 5.77
C SER A 183 7.68 18.10 6.15
N ARG A 184 8.36 18.96 6.91
CA ARG A 184 9.64 18.67 7.55
C ARG A 184 9.49 17.99 8.92
N SER A 185 8.33 18.12 9.57
CA SER A 185 8.07 17.51 10.88
C SER A 185 7.47 16.11 10.74
N VAL A 186 7.87 15.19 11.62
CA VAL A 186 7.34 13.81 11.59
C VAL A 186 5.83 13.79 11.79
N ILE A 187 5.31 14.59 12.74
CA ILE A 187 3.88 14.70 13.01
C ILE A 187 3.13 15.24 11.77
N GLY A 188 3.67 16.27 11.11
CA GLY A 188 3.06 16.81 9.89
C GLY A 188 2.97 15.77 8.78
N LYS A 189 4.02 14.95 8.60
CA LYS A 189 4.00 13.83 7.64
C LYS A 189 2.96 12.78 7.99
N ILE A 190 2.83 12.42 9.26
CA ILE A 190 1.83 11.46 9.75
C ILE A 190 0.42 11.90 9.34
N PHE A 191 0.02 13.12 9.68
CA PHE A 191 -1.32 13.63 9.35
C PHE A 191 -1.53 13.81 7.84
N ALA A 192 -0.50 14.26 7.12
CA ALA A 192 -0.56 14.46 5.67
C ALA A 192 -0.76 13.13 4.91
N MET A 193 -0.13 12.04 5.37
CA MET A 193 -0.35 10.69 4.84
C MET A 193 -1.68 10.08 5.31
N PHE A 194 -2.10 10.36 6.54
CA PHE A 194 -3.27 9.76 7.14
C PHE A 194 -4.55 9.98 6.32
N MET A 195 -4.80 11.23 5.92
CA MET A 195 -6.02 11.63 5.23
C MET A 195 -6.30 10.84 3.94
N PRO A 196 -5.40 10.82 2.94
CA PRO A 196 -5.68 10.10 1.69
C PRO A 196 -5.75 8.58 1.89
N ILE A 197 -4.97 8.02 2.82
CA ILE A 197 -4.97 6.57 3.07
C ILE A 197 -6.28 6.13 3.74
N MET A 198 -6.75 6.86 4.75
CA MET A 198 -8.04 6.59 5.38
C MET A 198 -9.18 6.73 4.35
N ALA A 199 -9.13 7.75 3.48
CA ALA A 199 -10.19 8.04 2.54
C ALA A 199 -10.42 6.92 1.51
N PHE A 200 -9.37 6.32 0.94
CA PHE A 200 -9.56 5.25 -0.04
C PHE A 200 -10.09 3.96 0.60
N VAL A 201 -9.67 3.68 1.84
CA VAL A 201 -10.09 2.48 2.58
C VAL A 201 -11.54 2.60 3.00
N ALA A 202 -11.94 3.76 3.55
CA ALA A 202 -13.33 4.02 3.92
C ALA A 202 -14.31 3.95 2.73
N GLN A 203 -13.82 4.24 1.51
CA GLN A 203 -14.59 4.15 0.27
C GLN A 203 -14.56 2.76 -0.39
N GLY A 204 -13.78 1.81 0.14
CA GLY A 204 -13.73 0.44 -0.38
C GLY A 204 -13.08 0.31 -1.77
N PHE A 205 -12.05 1.12 -2.05
CA PHE A 205 -11.25 1.01 -3.27
C PHE A 205 -10.25 -0.16 -3.20
N GLU A 206 -9.72 -0.56 -4.37
CA GLU A 206 -8.89 -1.75 -4.52
C GLU A 206 -7.40 -1.40 -4.52
N HIS A 207 -6.66 -1.88 -3.52
CA HIS A 207 -5.21 -1.68 -3.44
C HIS A 207 -4.47 -2.97 -3.78
N CYS A 208 -3.67 -2.94 -4.86
CA CYS A 208 -3.04 -4.15 -5.38
C CYS A 208 -2.17 -4.91 -4.35
N VAL A 209 -1.32 -4.21 -3.58
CA VAL A 209 -0.44 -4.87 -2.57
C VAL A 209 -1.21 -5.40 -1.36
N VAL A 210 -2.28 -4.72 -0.97
CA VAL A 210 -3.12 -5.13 0.17
C VAL A 210 -3.89 -6.39 -0.21
N ASN A 211 -4.37 -6.45 -1.44
CA ASN A 211 -5.02 -7.64 -1.99
C ASN A 211 -4.08 -8.82 -2.25
N MET A 212 -2.76 -8.65 -2.11
CA MET A 212 -1.81 -9.78 -2.16
C MET A 212 -1.79 -10.58 -0.86
N PHE A 213 -2.11 -9.93 0.26
CA PHE A 213 -2.30 -10.56 1.57
C PHE A 213 -3.73 -11.12 1.64
#